data_AF-A0A2V4XJT8-F1
#
_entry.id   AF-A0A2V4XJT8-F1
#
_cell.length_a   1.000
_cell.length_b   1.000
_cell.length_c   1.000
_cell.angle_alpha   90.00
_cell.angle_beta   90.00
_cell.angle_gamma   90.00
#
_symmetry.space_group_name_H-M   'P 1'
#
loop_
_entity.id
_entity.type
_entity.pdbx_description
1 polymer ?
#
loop_
_entity_poly.entity_id
_entity_poly.type
_entity_poly.pdbx_seq_one_letter_code
_entity_poly.pdbx_strand_id
1 'polypeptide(L)'
;MFGFGASKDKYGELRLATCKIIKEGQAANYKSTVAAISEGMYVPIFTDYYMQLNQIDYQLGSKILPVNKALKMALEEVLQYYSYRPDTNLGVDCG
;
A
#
# COMPACT_ATOMS: atom_id res chain seq x y z
N MET A 1 -6.04 -5.35 -8.75
CA MET A 1 -5.46 -4.06 -8.35
C MET A 1 -6.60 -3.06 -8.23
N PHE A 2 -6.95 -2.68 -7.00
CA PHE A 2 -7.96 -1.66 -6.71
C PHE A 2 -7.20 -0.35 -6.44
N GLY A 3 -6.93 0.44 -7.48
CA GLY A 3 -6.18 1.70 -7.33
C GLY A 3 -5.59 2.21 -8.65
N PHE A 4 -5.10 3.45 -8.61
CA PHE A 4 -4.34 4.10 -9.67
C PHE A 4 -2.98 4.54 -9.13
N GLY A 5 -1.93 4.44 -9.95
CA GLY A 5 -0.59 4.91 -9.62
C GLY A 5 0.39 4.58 -10.72
N ALA A 6 1.67 4.88 -10.50
CA ALA A 6 2.73 4.62 -11.46
C ALA A 6 3.69 3.51 -10.98
N SER A 7 4.20 2.72 -11.92
CA SER A 7 5.35 1.84 -11.73
C SER A 7 6.51 2.34 -12.58
N LYS A 8 7.73 2.27 -12.05
CA LYS A 8 8.95 2.53 -12.82
C LYS A 8 9.25 1.30 -13.68
N ASP A 9 9.51 1.49 -14.96
CA ASP A 9 10.09 0.46 -15.82
C ASP A 9 11.61 0.34 -15.57
N LYS A 10 12.26 -0.68 -16.11
CA LYS A 10 13.72 -0.88 -16.03
C LYS A 10 14.54 0.29 -16.60
N TYR A 11 13.93 1.11 -17.46
CA TYR A 11 14.53 2.32 -18.03
C TYR A 11 14.23 3.60 -17.22
N GLY A 12 13.54 3.48 -16.08
CA GLY A 12 13.17 4.62 -15.23
C GLY A 12 11.90 5.36 -15.66
N GLU A 13 11.29 5.00 -16.79
CA GLU A 13 10.04 5.61 -17.26
C GLU A 13 8.84 5.23 -16.38
N LEU A 14 7.99 6.21 -16.08
CA LEU A 14 6.78 6.03 -15.29
C LEU A 14 5.65 5.45 -16.15
N ARG A 15 5.17 4.27 -15.80
CA ARG A 15 4.01 3.63 -16.43
C ARG A 15 2.79 3.65 -15.53
N LEU A 16 1.68 4.15 -16.05
CA LEU A 16 0.39 4.14 -15.37
C LEU A 16 -0.11 2.70 -15.16
N ALA A 17 -0.24 2.29 -13.91
CA ALA A 17 -0.80 1.01 -13.50
C ALA A 17 -2.24 1.21 -13.01
N THR A 18 -3.18 0.75 -13.83
CA THR A 18 -4.63 0.81 -13.61
C THR A 18 -5.26 -0.53 -14.01
N CYS A 19 -6.51 -0.78 -13.59
CA CYS A 19 -7.22 -2.00 -13.93
C CYS A 19 -7.60 -2.04 -15.42
N LYS A 20 -7.73 -3.26 -15.97
CA LYS A 20 -8.08 -3.51 -17.38
C LYS A 20 -9.36 -2.78 -17.80
N ILE A 21 -10.37 -2.78 -16.93
CA ILE A 21 -11.67 -2.13 -17.16
C ILE A 21 -11.51 -0.63 -17.45
N ILE A 22 -10.65 0.07 -16.72
CA ILE A 22 -10.39 1.51 -16.95
C ILE A 22 -9.62 1.70 -18.25
N LYS A 23 -8.63 0.84 -18.55
CA LYS A 23 -7.84 0.94 -19.78
C LYS A 23 -8.70 0.78 -21.03
N GLU A 24 -9.69 -0.11 -21.00
CA GLU A 24 -10.57 -0.41 -22.13
C GLU A 24 -11.78 0.52 -22.16
N GLY A 25 -12.44 0.75 -21.02
CA GLY A 25 -13.65 1.56 -20.93
C GLY A 25 -13.42 3.07 -20.98
N GLN A 26 -12.21 3.55 -20.68
CA GLN A 26 -11.85 4.97 -20.71
C GLN A 26 -10.52 5.22 -21.42
N ALA A 27 -10.39 4.69 -22.64
CA ALA A 27 -9.15 4.78 -23.41
C ALA A 27 -8.66 6.24 -23.65
N ALA A 28 -9.58 7.20 -23.80
CA ALA A 28 -9.23 8.61 -23.98
C ALA A 28 -8.54 9.20 -22.73
N ASN A 29 -9.14 9.00 -21.55
CA ASN A 29 -8.58 9.46 -20.27
C ASN A 29 -7.28 8.75 -19.93
N TYR A 30 -7.18 7.46 -20.25
CA TYR A 30 -5.94 6.70 -20.06
C TYR A 30 -4.80 7.31 -20.89
N LYS A 31 -5.04 7.59 -22.18
CA LYS A 31 -4.02 8.18 -23.07
C LYS A 31 -3.62 9.59 -22.62
N SER A 32 -4.57 10.44 -22.26
CA SER A 32 -4.26 11.79 -21.78
C SER A 32 -3.45 11.77 -20.48
N THR A 33 -3.79 10.86 -19.55
CA THR A 33 -3.05 10.72 -18.29
C THR A 33 -1.63 10.20 -18.54
N VAL A 34 -1.44 9.23 -19.44
CA VAL A 34 -0.12 8.73 -19.81
C VAL A 34 0.75 9.83 -20.42
N ALA A 35 0.19 10.68 -21.29
CA ALA A 35 0.88 11.84 -21.84
C ALA A 35 1.27 12.84 -20.73
N ALA A 36 0.33 13.19 -19.84
CA ALA A 36 0.59 14.11 -18.74
C ALA A 36 1.67 13.58 -17.78
N ILE A 37 1.74 12.27 -17.55
CA ILE A 37 2.81 11.64 -16.77
C ILE A 37 4.16 11.82 -17.45
N SER A 38 4.22 11.66 -18.78
CA SER A 38 5.46 11.90 -19.53
C SER A 38 5.89 13.37 -19.53
N GLU A 39 4.93 14.30 -19.39
CA GLU A 39 5.17 15.75 -19.24
C GLU A 39 5.58 16.16 -17.81
N GLY A 40 5.69 15.19 -16.88
CA GLY A 40 6.16 15.46 -15.52
C GLY A 40 5.06 15.66 -14.48
N MET A 41 3.82 15.24 -14.76
CA MET A 41 2.76 15.20 -13.75
C MET A 41 3.17 14.31 -12.57
N TYR A 42 3.01 14.84 -11.36
CA TYR A 42 3.23 14.06 -10.14
C TYR A 42 2.21 12.93 -10.02
N VAL A 43 2.68 11.70 -9.89
CA VAL A 43 1.85 10.51 -9.68
C VAL A 43 2.45 9.64 -8.59
N PRO A 44 1.64 9.07 -7.68
CA PRO A 44 2.13 8.17 -6.64
C PRO A 44 2.79 6.94 -7.26
N ILE A 45 4.04 6.67 -6.87
CA ILE A 45 4.82 5.53 -7.34
C ILE A 45 4.74 4.41 -6.29
N PHE A 46 4.25 3.24 -6.68
CA PHE A 46 4.01 2.14 -5.72
C PHE A 46 5.26 1.73 -4.95
N THR A 47 6.40 1.62 -5.63
CA THR A 47 7.67 1.24 -5.00
C THR A 47 8.07 2.18 -3.88
N ASP A 48 7.81 3.47 -4.06
CA ASP A 48 8.22 4.50 -3.12
C ASP A 48 7.38 4.40 -1.83
N TYR A 49 6.08 4.12 -1.95
CA TYR A 49 5.23 3.83 -0.78
C TYR A 49 5.58 2.51 -0.09
N TYR A 50 5.93 1.46 -0.83
CA TYR A 50 6.43 0.22 -0.20
C TYR A 50 7.72 0.47 0.59
N MET A 51 8.63 1.31 0.07
CA MET A 51 9.83 1.70 0.81
C MET A 51 9.51 2.50 2.08
N GLN A 52 8.56 3.44 2.01
CA GLN A 52 8.11 4.18 3.20
C GLN A 52 7.48 3.25 4.24
N LEU A 53 6.66 2.28 3.83
CA LEU A 53 6.08 1.29 4.74
C LEU A 53 7.15 0.44 5.42
N ASN A 54 8.17 0.01 4.68
CA ASN A 54 9.30 -0.75 5.23
C ASN A 54 10.13 0.07 6.24
N GLN A 55 10.12 1.41 6.15
CA GLN A 55 10.79 2.27 7.11
C GLN A 55 10.02 2.38 8.44
N ILE A 56 8.69 2.21 8.41
CA ILE A 56 7.86 2.20 9.62
C ILE A 56 8.04 0.88 10.35
N ASP A 57 7.84 -0.24 9.64
CA ASP A 57 8.03 -1.58 10.17
C ASP A 57 8.65 -2.48 9.11
N TYR A 58 9.91 -2.85 9.31
CA TYR A 58 10.63 -3.68 8.37
C TYR A 58 10.10 -5.13 8.32
N GLN A 59 9.66 -5.67 9.45
CA GLN A 59 9.23 -7.07 9.55
C GLN A 59 7.88 -7.28 8.85
N LEU A 60 6.91 -6.42 9.14
CA LEU A 60 5.57 -6.48 8.54
C LEU A 60 5.54 -5.87 7.14
N GLY A 61 6.28 -4.79 6.91
CA GLY A 61 6.33 -4.09 5.61
C GLY A 61 6.95 -4.95 4.50
N SER A 62 8.00 -5.72 4.81
CA SER A 62 8.67 -6.58 3.81
C SER A 62 7.87 -7.84 3.47
N LYS A 63 6.86 -8.18 4.28
CA LYS A 63 6.10 -9.42 4.19
C LYS A 63 4.87 -9.26 3.29
N ILE A 64 5.00 -9.66 2.03
CA ILE A 64 3.89 -9.63 1.07
C ILE A 64 2.97 -10.84 1.31
N LEU A 65 1.74 -10.58 1.75
CA LEU A 65 0.72 -11.61 2.02
C LEU A 65 -0.54 -11.37 1.18
N PRO A 66 -1.25 -12.45 0.76
CA PRO A 66 -2.60 -12.34 0.25
C PRO A 66 -3.53 -11.69 1.29
N VAL A 67 -4.51 -10.91 0.84
CA VAL A 67 -5.41 -10.11 1.71
C VAL A 67 -5.99 -10.92 2.87
N ASN A 68 -6.49 -12.14 2.60
CA ASN A 68 -7.10 -12.98 3.65
C ASN A 68 -6.09 -13.39 4.73
N LYS A 69 -4.82 -13.64 4.36
CA LYS A 69 -3.77 -13.97 5.32
C LYS A 69 -3.27 -12.74 6.06
N ALA A 70 -3.18 -11.60 5.37
CA ALA A 70 -2.80 -10.32 5.97
C ALA A 70 -3.79 -9.89 7.06
N LEU A 71 -5.10 -10.03 6.81
CA LEU A 71 -6.15 -9.73 7.80
C LEU A 71 -6.04 -10.60 9.04
N LYS A 72 -5.82 -11.91 8.88
CA LYS A 72 -5.62 -12.82 10.01
C LYS A 72 -4.41 -12.40 10.86
N MET A 73 -3.28 -12.12 10.21
CA MET A 73 -2.05 -11.69 10.89
C MET A 73 -2.22 -10.36 11.63
N ALA A 74 -2.92 -9.40 11.02
CA ALA A 74 -3.20 -8.12 11.67
C ALA A 74 -4.03 -8.29 12.94
N LEU A 75 -5.01 -9.19 12.94
CA LEU A 75 -5.79 -9.50 14.13
C LEU A 75 -4.96 -10.20 15.21
N GLU A 76 -4.11 -11.16 14.82
CA GLU A 76 -3.21 -11.86 15.74
C GLU A 76 -2.25 -10.89 16.44
N GLU A 77 -1.64 -9.94 15.71
CA GLU A 77 -0.75 -8.92 16.28
C GLU A 77 -1.47 -8.00 17.27
N VAL A 78 -2.68 -7.53 16.93
CA VAL A 78 -3.47 -6.67 17.83
C VAL A 78 -3.88 -7.43 19.09
N LEU A 79 -4.34 -8.68 18.96
CA LEU A 79 -4.70 -9.51 20.12
C LEU A 79 -3.48 -9.80 21.01
N GLN A 80 -2.33 -10.10 20.41
CA GLN A 80 -1.08 -10.29 21.14
C GLN A 80 -0.69 -9.01 21.90
N TYR A 81 -0.80 -7.85 21.27
CA TYR A 81 -0.50 -6.56 21.90
C TYR A 81 -1.31 -6.34 23.19
N TYR A 82 -2.63 -6.54 23.15
CA TYR A 82 -3.51 -6.36 24.31
C TYR A 82 -3.40 -7.48 25.35
N SER A 83 -3.06 -8.70 24.96
CA SER A 83 -2.94 -9.82 25.91
C SER A 83 -1.69 -9.73 26.78
N TYR A 84 -0.63 -9.09 26.29
CA TYR A 84 0.68 -9.04 26.98
C TYR A 84 1.08 -7.66 27.51
N ARG A 85 0.25 -6.62 27.30
CA ARG A 85 0.45 -5.30 27.91
C ARG A 85 -0.69 -5.01 28.87
N PRO A 86 -0.41 -4.53 30.10
CA PRO A 86 -1.47 -4.11 31.00
C PRO A 86 -2.24 -2.94 30.38
N ASP A 87 -3.56 -3.01 30.44
CA ASP A 87 -4.43 -1.95 29.95
C ASP A 87 -4.18 -0.67 30.75
N THR A 88 -3.54 0.31 30.13
CA THR A 88 -3.29 1.63 30.74
C THR A 88 -4.58 2.44 30.96
N ASN A 89 -5.73 1.99 30.42
CA ASN A 89 -7.03 2.67 30.50
C ASN A 89 -8.10 1.89 31.27
N LEU A 90 -7.80 0.73 31.83
CA LEU A 90 -8.64 0.10 32.83
C LEU A 90 -7.93 0.31 34.15
N GLY A 91 -8.50 1.14 35.04
CA GLY A 91 -8.00 1.41 36.38
C GLY A 91 -8.02 0.15 37.25
N VAL A 92 -7.25 -0.85 36.87
CA VAL A 92 -6.98 -2.05 37.64
C VAL A 92 -5.69 -1.75 38.38
N ASP A 93 -5.87 -1.34 39.63
CA ASP A 93 -4.81 -1.27 40.62
C ASP A 93 -4.17 -2.67 40.70
N CYS A 94 -2.90 -2.77 40.30
CA CYS A 94 -2.12 -3.97 40.50
C CYS A 94 -1.76 -4.06 41.99
N GLY A 95 -2.70 -4.58 42.79
CA GLY A 95 -2.46 -4.98 44.18
C GLY A 95 -1.58 -6.22 44.30
#